data_AF-A0A832K1U8-F1
#
_entry.id   AF-A0A832K1U8-F1
#
_cell.length_a   1.000
_cell.length_b   1.000
_cell.length_c   1.000
_cell.angle_alpha   90.00
_cell.angle_beta   90.00
_cell.angle_gamma   90.00
#
_symmetry.space_group_name_H-M   'P 1'
#
loop_
_entity.id
_entity.type
_entity.pdbx_description
1 polymer ?
#
loop_
_entity_poly.entity_id
_entity_poly.type
_entity_poly.pdbx_seq_one_letter_code
_entity_poly.pdbx_strand_id
1 'polypeptide(L)'
;MNRVGIVFYLSALLAFLPGAQAPAKAEAGAAPDFQQVYELIRKNLAGVNESEFNRMAVEGLISGFSPRVRLVKQGAEPTALKEPVASEKVFSGSVGYVRIAQVDKGLGGALGEALGRLRATNQLEGLVLDLRYAAGDDFAS
;
A
#
# COMPACT_ATOMS: atom_id res chain seq x y z
N MET A 1 56.40 32.01 54.71
CA MET A 1 55.98 31.15 55.84
C MET A 1 54.81 30.30 55.39
N ASN A 2 54.66 28.99 55.58
CA ASN A 2 55.44 27.84 56.06
C ASN A 2 54.73 26.62 55.41
N ARG A 3 55.40 25.80 54.57
CA ARG A 3 55.86 24.42 54.83
C ARG A 3 54.86 23.50 55.56
N VAL A 4 54.41 22.42 54.90
CA VAL A 4 54.43 20.96 55.26
C VAL A 4 53.82 20.24 54.03
N GLY A 5 54.36 19.22 53.35
CA GLY A 5 55.45 18.30 53.63
C GLY A 5 54.91 16.90 53.92
N ILE A 6 54.39 16.16 52.93
CA ILE A 6 54.24 14.69 53.02
C ILE A 6 54.59 14.06 51.67
N VAL A 7 55.69 13.32 51.68
CA VAL A 7 56.13 12.35 50.67
C VAL A 7 55.41 11.04 50.97
N PHE A 8 54.92 10.31 49.95
CA PHE A 8 55.31 8.92 49.67
C PHE A 8 54.35 8.11 48.77
N TYR A 9 55.01 7.29 47.95
CA TYR A 9 54.63 6.05 47.25
C TYR A 9 53.87 6.09 45.91
N LEU A 10 54.64 5.73 44.87
CA LEU A 10 54.21 4.93 43.72
C LEU A 10 53.11 3.94 44.09
N SER A 11 52.05 3.93 43.30
CA SER A 11 51.24 2.73 43.06
C SER A 11 50.92 2.71 41.57
N ALA A 12 51.67 1.91 40.83
CA ALA A 12 51.26 1.49 39.49
C ALA A 12 50.07 0.55 39.65
N LEU A 13 48.90 0.97 39.17
CA LEU A 13 47.77 0.07 38.96
C LEU A 13 47.39 0.12 37.48
N LEU A 14 47.95 -0.83 36.73
CA LEU A 14 47.55 -1.14 35.37
C LEU A 14 46.20 -1.89 35.47
N ALA A 15 45.09 -1.16 35.44
CA ALA A 15 43.77 -1.75 35.34
C ALA A 15 43.42 -1.93 33.85
N PHE A 16 43.35 -3.19 33.43
CA PHE A 16 42.69 -3.63 32.20
C PHE A 16 41.32 -2.93 32.06
N LEU A 17 41.05 -2.27 30.94
CA LEU A 17 39.70 -1.88 30.52
C LEU A 17 39.13 -2.96 29.60
N PRO A 18 38.35 -3.95 30.07
CA PRO A 18 37.48 -4.72 29.21
C PRO A 18 36.14 -3.98 29.14
N GLY A 19 35.93 -3.21 28.07
CA GLY A 19 34.72 -2.41 27.98
C GLY A 19 34.45 -1.82 26.60
N ALA A 20 34.99 -2.40 25.52
CA ALA A 20 34.41 -2.18 24.20
C ALA A 20 33.06 -2.89 24.19
N GLN A 21 32.01 -2.20 24.65
CA GLN A 21 30.63 -2.63 24.41
C GLN A 21 30.44 -2.60 22.91
N ALA A 22 30.41 -3.80 22.30
CA ALA A 22 29.94 -3.96 20.94
C ALA A 22 28.57 -3.27 20.85
N PRO A 23 28.26 -2.53 19.76
CA PRO A 23 26.94 -1.94 19.60
C PRO A 23 25.92 -3.08 19.72
N ALA A 24 25.05 -3.00 20.73
CA ALA A 24 23.94 -3.91 20.87
C ALA A 24 23.20 -3.89 19.53
N LYS A 25 23.23 -5.02 18.83
CA LYS A 25 22.44 -5.25 17.63
C LYS A 25 21.00 -5.02 18.07
N ALA A 26 20.39 -3.93 17.62
CA ALA A 26 18.98 -3.69 17.87
C ALA A 26 18.25 -4.92 17.36
N GLU A 27 17.75 -5.75 18.28
CA GLU A 27 16.77 -6.76 17.93
C GLU A 27 15.66 -5.99 17.22
N ALA A 28 15.34 -6.41 16.00
CA ALA A 28 14.16 -5.92 15.33
C ALA A 28 12.98 -6.31 16.23
N GLY A 29 12.58 -5.38 17.11
CA GLY A 29 11.54 -5.61 18.09
C GLY A 29 10.31 -6.13 17.37
N ALA A 30 9.63 -7.10 17.99
CA ALA A 30 8.37 -7.60 17.47
C ALA A 30 7.46 -6.41 17.13
N ALA A 31 6.78 -6.49 15.98
CA ALA A 31 5.82 -5.47 15.60
C ALA A 31 4.82 -5.26 16.75
N PRO A 32 4.48 -4.01 17.12
CA PRO A 32 3.51 -3.74 18.18
C PRO A 32 2.19 -4.46 17.92
N ASP A 33 1.56 -4.96 18.97
CA ASP A 33 0.23 -5.55 18.88
C ASP A 33 -0.80 -4.49 18.46
N PHE A 34 -1.63 -4.82 17.47
CA PHE A 34 -2.61 -3.88 16.91
C PHE A 34 -3.61 -3.40 17.97
N GLN A 35 -4.10 -4.29 18.83
CA GLN A 35 -5.09 -3.93 19.85
C GLN A 35 -4.49 -2.97 20.88
N GLN A 36 -3.24 -3.19 21.27
CA GLN A 36 -2.53 -2.27 22.17
C GLN A 36 -2.37 -0.88 21.57
N VAL A 37 -1.94 -0.80 20.31
CA VAL A 37 -1.79 0.49 19.61
C VAL A 37 -3.15 1.18 19.44
N TYR A 38 -4.18 0.42 19.05
CA TYR A 38 -5.55 0.92 18.92
C TYR A 38 -6.06 1.54 20.23
N GLU A 39 -5.98 0.81 21.35
CA GLU A 39 -6.44 1.30 22.65
C GLU A 39 -5.61 2.48 23.16
N LEU A 40 -4.29 2.47 22.92
CA LEU A 40 -3.42 3.57 23.30
C LEU A 40 -3.80 4.86 22.58
N ILE A 41 -4.03 4.80 21.27
CA ILE A 41 -4.43 5.98 20.49
C ILE A 41 -5.84 6.40 20.91
N ARG A 42 -6.81 5.47 20.99
CA ARG A 42 -8.19 5.76 21.39
C ARG A 42 -8.28 6.50 22.72
N LYS A 43 -7.48 6.09 23.71
CA LYS A 43 -7.49 6.66 25.06
C LYS A 43 -6.82 8.05 25.14
N ASN A 44 -5.81 8.32 24.31
CA ASN A 44 -4.95 9.50 24.45
C ASN A 44 -5.13 10.54 23.33
N LEU A 45 -5.79 10.20 22.22
CA LEU A 45 -6.02 11.13 21.11
C LEU A 45 -7.14 12.11 21.48
N ALA A 46 -6.76 13.34 21.81
CA ALA A 46 -7.70 14.42 22.07
C ALA A 46 -8.30 14.97 20.76
N GLY A 47 -9.52 15.52 20.85
CA GLY A 47 -10.15 16.25 19.75
C GLY A 47 -10.85 15.38 18.70
N VAL A 48 -10.90 14.06 18.88
CA VAL A 48 -11.60 13.12 18.00
C VAL A 48 -12.65 12.37 18.80
N ASN A 49 -13.88 12.27 18.29
CA ASN A 49 -14.93 11.48 18.94
C ASN A 49 -14.87 10.01 18.50
N GLU A 50 -15.55 9.13 19.24
CA GLU A 50 -15.52 7.68 19.00
C GLU A 50 -15.95 7.28 17.57
N SER A 51 -16.96 7.95 17.02
CA SER A 51 -17.45 7.64 15.67
C SER A 51 -16.42 8.01 14.60
N GLU A 52 -15.75 9.15 14.75
CA GLU A 52 -14.69 9.59 13.86
C GLU A 52 -13.44 8.71 13.99
N PHE A 53 -13.06 8.34 15.22
CA PHE A 53 -11.95 7.43 15.47
C PHE A 53 -12.18 6.06 14.82
N ASN A 54 -13.38 5.48 15.01
CA ASN A 54 -13.73 4.20 14.39
C ASN A 54 -13.73 4.27 12.86
N ARG A 55 -14.28 5.35 12.28
CA ARG A 55 -14.24 5.57 10.82
C ARG A 55 -12.81 5.57 10.30
N MET A 56 -11.92 6.31 10.95
CA MET A 56 -10.50 6.38 10.56
C MET A 56 -9.78 5.05 10.73
N ALA A 57 -10.04 4.31 11.81
CA ALA A 57 -9.43 3.00 12.03
C ALA A 57 -9.84 1.99 10.94
N VAL A 58 -11.13 1.97 10.59
CA VAL A 58 -11.66 1.13 9.50
C VAL A 58 -11.06 1.54 8.15
N GLU A 59 -11.02 2.83 7.84
CA GLU A 59 -10.43 3.35 6.59
C GLU A 59 -8.93 3.02 6.49
N GLY A 60 -8.18 3.19 7.58
CA GLY A 60 -6.77 2.81 7.68
C GLY A 60 -6.56 1.31 7.43
N LEU A 61 -7.41 0.46 8.01
CA LEU A 61 -7.33 -0.99 7.81
C LEU A 61 -7.60 -1.38 6.35
N ILE A 62 -8.69 -0.86 5.76
CA ILE A 62 -9.05 -1.15 4.37
C ILE A 62 -7.98 -0.65 3.41
N SER A 63 -7.47 0.57 3.61
CA SER A 63 -6.41 1.13 2.77
C SER A 63 -5.13 0.32 2.86
N GLY A 64 -4.75 -0.14 4.05
CA GLY A 64 -3.57 -0.98 4.27
C GLY A 64 -3.64 -2.36 3.60
N PHE A 65 -4.85 -2.88 3.36
CA PHE A 65 -5.07 -4.15 2.66
C PHE A 65 -5.48 -4.00 1.19
N SER A 66 -5.56 -2.78 0.66
CA SER A 66 -5.87 -2.54 -0.74
C SER A 66 -4.76 -3.11 -1.66
N PRO A 67 -5.09 -3.74 -2.80
CA PRO A 67 -6.43 -3.91 -3.38
C PRO A 67 -7.18 -5.16 -2.92
N ARG A 68 -6.62 -5.94 -1.97
CA ARG A 68 -7.15 -7.26 -1.56
C ARG A 68 -8.43 -7.15 -0.74
N VAL A 69 -8.60 -6.05 0.00
CA VAL A 69 -9.80 -5.76 0.78
C VAL A 69 -10.41 -4.45 0.27
N ARG A 70 -11.71 -4.46 -0.02
CA ARG A 70 -12.49 -3.28 -0.43
C ARG A 70 -13.86 -3.34 0.21
N LEU A 71 -14.39 -2.18 0.60
CA LEU A 71 -15.80 -2.08 1.00
C LEU A 71 -16.67 -2.15 -0.25
N VAL A 72 -17.56 -3.14 -0.29
CA VAL A 72 -18.61 -3.24 -1.31
C VAL A 72 -19.86 -2.60 -0.73
N LYS A 73 -20.28 -1.46 -1.30
CA LYS A 73 -21.53 -0.83 -0.91
C LYS A 73 -22.67 -1.51 -1.65
N GLN A 74 -23.43 -2.35 -0.92
CA GLN A 74 -24.59 -3.04 -1.48
C GLN A 74 -25.66 -2.01 -1.86
N GLY A 75 -26.04 -1.97 -3.14
CA GLY A 75 -27.01 -0.98 -3.65
C GLY A 75 -26.44 0.41 -3.93
N ALA A 76 -25.13 0.58 -4.06
CA ALA A 76 -24.60 1.79 -4.67
C ALA A 76 -25.05 1.87 -6.14
N GLU A 77 -25.76 2.95 -6.46
CA GLU A 77 -26.04 3.35 -7.85
C GLU A 77 -24.72 3.31 -8.64
N PRO A 78 -24.70 2.72 -9.85
CA PRO A 78 -23.53 2.72 -10.71
C PRO A 78 -23.01 4.16 -10.83
N THR A 79 -21.77 4.40 -10.38
CA THR A 79 -21.11 5.67 -10.65
C THR A 79 -21.12 5.85 -12.17
N ALA A 80 -21.60 7.02 -12.64
CA ALA A 80 -21.89 7.36 -14.03
C ALA A 80 -21.17 6.47 -15.06
N LEU A 81 -21.95 5.81 -15.93
CA LEU A 81 -21.51 4.89 -16.98
C LEU A 81 -20.21 5.38 -17.65
N LYS A 82 -19.06 4.90 -17.15
CA LYS A 82 -17.81 5.04 -17.88
C LYS A 82 -17.90 4.07 -19.03
N GLU A 83 -17.53 4.52 -20.24
CA GLU A 83 -17.41 3.61 -21.38
C GLU A 83 -16.51 2.44 -20.97
N PRO A 84 -16.95 1.18 -21.16
CA PRO A 84 -16.19 0.01 -20.68
C PRO A 84 -14.78 -0.08 -21.28
N VAL A 85 -14.59 0.46 -22.48
CA VAL A 85 -13.30 0.56 -23.17
C VAL A 85 -12.79 2.00 -23.06
N ALA A 86 -11.60 2.18 -22.51
CA ALA A 86 -10.96 3.49 -22.36
C ALA A 86 -10.28 3.98 -23.65
N SER A 87 -9.73 3.06 -24.44
CA SER A 87 -9.03 3.35 -25.69
C SER A 87 -8.70 2.07 -26.45
N GLU A 88 -8.53 2.19 -27.77
CA GLU A 88 -8.09 1.11 -28.65
C GLU A 88 -7.03 1.62 -29.65
N LYS A 89 -6.07 0.77 -30.03
CA LYS A 89 -5.03 1.07 -31.03
C LYS A 89 -4.39 -0.21 -31.56
N VAL A 90 -3.67 -0.09 -32.67
CA VAL A 90 -2.79 -1.16 -33.18
C VAL A 90 -1.33 -0.79 -32.91
N PHE A 91 -0.58 -1.75 -32.41
CA PHE A 91 0.87 -1.68 -32.24
C PHE A 91 1.57 -2.58 -33.25
N SER A 92 2.73 -2.12 -33.72
CA SER A 92 3.60 -2.88 -34.64
C SER A 92 2.87 -3.44 -35.87
N GLY A 93 1.79 -2.78 -36.31
CA GLY A 93 1.01 -3.13 -37.49
C GLY A 93 0.04 -4.31 -37.34
N SER A 94 0.23 -5.21 -36.38
CA SER A 94 -0.58 -6.44 -36.27
C SER A 94 -1.09 -6.77 -34.86
N VAL A 95 -0.68 -6.04 -33.82
CA VAL A 95 -1.10 -6.33 -32.44
C VAL A 95 -2.16 -5.32 -32.01
N GLY A 96 -3.39 -5.77 -31.83
CA GLY A 96 -4.45 -4.95 -31.25
C GLY A 96 -4.18 -4.69 -29.77
N TYR A 97 -4.49 -3.49 -29.30
CA TYR A 97 -4.45 -3.13 -27.90
C TYR A 97 -5.76 -2.46 -27.53
N VAL A 98 -6.39 -2.96 -26.48
CA VAL A 98 -7.62 -2.41 -25.92
C VAL A 98 -7.40 -2.20 -24.43
N ARG A 99 -7.54 -0.96 -23.97
CA ARG A 99 -7.48 -0.61 -22.55
C ARG A 99 -8.88 -0.60 -21.98
N ILE A 100 -9.12 -1.38 -20.93
CA ILE A 100 -10.41 -1.47 -20.27
C ILE A 100 -10.50 -0.40 -19.19
N ALA A 101 -11.61 0.34 -19.17
CA ALA A 101 -11.92 1.29 -18.11
C ALA A 101 -12.75 0.64 -16.99
N GLN A 102 -13.73 -0.18 -17.36
CA GLN A 102 -14.70 -0.78 -16.45
C GLN A 102 -15.00 -2.23 -16.87
N VAL A 103 -14.92 -3.16 -15.91
CA VAL A 103 -15.36 -4.55 -16.05
C VAL A 103 -16.74 -4.69 -15.43
N ASP A 104 -17.76 -4.78 -16.29
CA ASP A 104 -19.16 -4.97 -15.93
C ASP A 104 -19.93 -5.72 -17.05
N LYS A 105 -21.25 -5.85 -16.88
CA LYS A 105 -22.14 -6.54 -17.84
C LYS A 105 -22.07 -6.00 -19.28
N GLY A 106 -21.68 -4.74 -19.48
CA GLY A 106 -21.59 -4.09 -20.80
C GLY A 106 -20.26 -4.31 -21.53
N LEU A 107 -19.23 -4.80 -20.84
CA LEU A 107 -17.88 -4.93 -21.40
C LEU A 107 -17.83 -5.85 -22.63
N GLY A 108 -18.58 -6.96 -22.63
CA GLY A 108 -18.56 -7.91 -23.75
C GLY A 108 -18.96 -7.28 -25.09
N GLY A 109 -20.00 -6.45 -25.08
CA GLY A 109 -20.45 -5.71 -26.27
C GLY A 109 -19.44 -4.67 -26.71
N ALA A 110 -18.99 -3.82 -25.78
CA ALA A 110 -18.03 -2.75 -26.07
C ALA A 110 -16.68 -3.29 -26.59
N LEU A 111 -16.21 -4.42 -26.05
CA LEU A 111 -15.00 -5.08 -26.52
C LEU A 111 -15.18 -5.67 -27.93
N GLY A 112 -16.36 -6.24 -28.22
CA GLY A 112 -16.70 -6.74 -29.57
C GLY A 112 -16.66 -5.62 -30.61
N GLU A 113 -17.24 -4.47 -30.29
CA GLU A 113 -17.23 -3.29 -31.16
C GLU A 113 -15.80 -2.74 -31.38
N ALA A 114 -15.02 -2.63 -30.29
CA ALA A 114 -13.61 -2.20 -30.37
C ALA A 114 -12.79 -3.13 -31.27
N LEU A 115 -12.95 -4.45 -31.09
CA LEU A 115 -12.26 -5.43 -31.91
C LEU A 115 -12.72 -5.38 -33.38
N GLY A 116 -14.01 -5.11 -33.61
CA GLY A 116 -14.56 -4.88 -34.94
C GLY A 116 -13.91 -3.69 -35.65
N ARG A 117 -13.77 -2.54 -34.97
CA ARG A 117 -13.10 -1.35 -35.51
C ARG A 117 -11.63 -1.59 -35.84
N LEU A 118 -10.89 -2.28 -34.96
CA LEU A 118 -9.49 -2.61 -35.21
C LEU A 118 -9.33 -3.55 -36.42
N ARG A 119 -10.19 -4.57 -36.55
CA ARG A 119 -10.16 -5.53 -37.66
C ARG A 119 -10.63 -4.96 -39.00
N ALA A 120 -11.48 -3.92 -38.98
CA ALA A 120 -11.97 -3.27 -40.20
C ALA A 120 -10.83 -2.64 -41.02
N THR A 121 -9.72 -2.27 -40.37
CA THR A 121 -8.60 -1.56 -41.01
C THR A 121 -7.26 -2.30 -40.90
N ASN A 122 -7.19 -3.42 -40.16
CA ASN A 122 -5.94 -4.14 -39.89
C ASN A 122 -6.14 -5.65 -39.86
N GLN A 123 -5.11 -6.41 -40.24
CA GLN A 123 -5.02 -7.85 -39.95
C GLN A 123 -4.35 -8.06 -38.60
N LEU A 124 -5.14 -8.44 -37.58
CA LEU A 124 -4.61 -8.63 -36.23
C LEU A 124 -4.06 -10.05 -36.05
N GLU A 125 -2.81 -10.14 -35.62
CA GLU A 125 -2.12 -11.40 -35.25
C GLU A 125 -2.16 -11.65 -33.74
N GLY A 126 -2.45 -10.61 -32.95
CA GLY A 126 -2.52 -10.69 -31.49
C GLY A 126 -3.37 -9.60 -30.87
N LEU A 127 -3.68 -9.78 -29.58
CA LEU A 127 -4.47 -8.83 -28.80
C LEU A 127 -3.87 -8.67 -27.40
N VAL A 128 -3.73 -7.42 -26.97
CA VAL A 128 -3.39 -7.04 -25.59
C VAL A 128 -4.61 -6.40 -24.95
N LEU A 129 -5.05 -6.97 -23.84
CA LEU A 129 -6.06 -6.38 -22.97
C LEU A 129 -5.37 -5.74 -21.77
N ASP A 130 -5.44 -4.42 -21.67
CA ASP A 130 -4.84 -3.68 -20.56
C ASP A 130 -5.87 -3.41 -19.47
N LEU A 131 -5.72 -4.12 -18.36
CA LEU A 131 -6.57 -4.04 -17.17
C LEU A 131 -5.93 -3.24 -16.03
N ARG A 132 -4.74 -2.66 -16.21
CA ARG A 132 -3.95 -2.07 -15.09
C ARG A 132 -4.67 -0.97 -14.32
N TYR A 133 -5.64 -0.32 -14.95
CA TYR A 133 -6.44 0.75 -14.36
C TYR A 133 -7.95 0.50 -14.52
N ALA A 134 -8.32 -0.75 -14.82
CA ALA A 134 -9.72 -1.11 -14.93
C ALA A 134 -10.35 -1.09 -13.53
N ALA A 135 -11.47 -0.40 -13.40
CA ALA A 135 -12.40 -0.60 -12.30
C ALA A 135 -13.34 -1.75 -12.64
N GLY A 136 -14.13 -2.20 -11.67
CA GLY A 136 -15.03 -3.33 -11.86
C GLY A 136 -15.40 -3.94 -10.52
N ASP A 137 -16.66 -4.33 -10.43
CA ASP A 137 -17.28 -4.84 -9.20
C ASP A 137 -17.99 -6.18 -9.45
N ASP A 138 -17.95 -6.70 -10.69
CA ASP A 138 -18.54 -7.97 -11.12
C ASP A 138 -17.58 -9.14 -10.82
N PHE A 139 -17.26 -9.31 -9.55
CA PHE A 139 -16.52 -10.47 -9.08
C PHE A 139 -17.42 -11.70 -9.21
N ALA A 140 -16.93 -12.77 -9.84
CA ALA A 140 -17.67 -14.03 -9.94
C ALA A 140 -18.12 -14.47 -8.54
N SER A 141 -19.43 -14.53 -8.33
CA SER A 141 -20.09 -15.03 -7.12
C SER A 141 -20.17 -16.55 -7.12
#